data_AF-A0A1Q4AU59-F1
#
_entry.id   AF-A0A1Q4AU59-F1
#
_cell.length_a   1.000
_cell.length_b   1.000
_cell.length_c   1.000
_cell.angle_alpha   90.00
_cell.angle_beta   90.00
_cell.angle_gamma   90.00
#
_symmetry.space_group_name_H-M   'P 1'
#
loop_
_entity.id
_entity.type
_entity.pdbx_description
1 polymer ?
#
loop_
_entity_poly.entity_id
_entity_poly.type
_entity_poly.pdbx_seq_one_letter_code
_entity_poly.pdbx_strand_id
1 'polypeptide(L)'
;MFAAKNAVLVAAQLGLGGPAARLLLHMALECFDEDRDNQLQRRYFAGRESSAIALGYLAPDNGSDAAMSAVKRAMRELISTGAVSRIRSGGRGQTSEYELNVDSSRPPVMRPYAREPIPFPVGGGNWVNPSEGR
;
A
#
# COMPACT_ATOMS: atom_id res chain seq x y z
N MET A 1 -4.38 -15.06 -0.66
CA MET A 1 -4.67 -13.73 -0.07
C MET A 1 -5.06 -12.71 -1.15
N PHE A 2 -6.29 -12.20 -1.14
CA PHE A 2 -6.78 -11.22 -2.14
C PHE A 2 -6.83 -9.77 -1.62
N ALA A 3 -6.90 -9.57 -0.30
CA ALA A 3 -6.96 -8.25 0.34
C ALA A 3 -5.78 -7.34 -0.06
N ALA A 4 -4.56 -7.85 -0.08
CA ALA A 4 -3.38 -7.09 -0.52
C ALA A 4 -3.49 -6.63 -1.99
N LYS A 5 -4.03 -7.47 -2.87
CA LYS A 5 -4.25 -7.09 -4.29
C LYS A 5 -5.32 -6.01 -4.40
N ASN A 6 -6.40 -6.14 -3.64
CA ASN A 6 -7.46 -5.14 -3.58
C ASN A 6 -6.98 -3.83 -2.95
N ALA A 7 -6.07 -3.87 -1.97
CA ALA A 7 -5.47 -2.68 -1.39
C ALA A 7 -4.68 -1.88 -2.44
N VAL A 8 -3.92 -2.57 -3.31
CA VAL A 8 -3.21 -1.92 -4.43
C VAL A 8 -4.22 -1.30 -5.42
N LEU A 9 -5.29 -2.03 -5.76
CA LEU A 9 -6.32 -1.52 -6.66
C LEU A 9 -7.04 -0.29 -6.08
N VAL A 10 -7.47 -0.36 -4.81
CA VAL A 10 -8.12 0.74 -4.09
C VAL A 10 -7.17 1.94 -3.99
N ALA A 11 -5.89 1.72 -3.73
CA ALA A 11 -4.91 2.80 -3.70
C ALA A 11 -4.81 3.53 -5.04
N ALA A 12 -4.81 2.79 -6.15
CA ALA A 12 -4.81 3.36 -7.49
C ALA A 12 -6.12 4.11 -7.79
N GLN A 13 -7.27 3.55 -7.42
CA GLN A 13 -8.59 4.16 -7.67
C GLN A 13 -8.79 5.46 -6.86
N LEU A 14 -8.29 5.50 -5.63
CA LEU A 14 -8.37 6.67 -4.76
C LEU A 14 -7.24 7.69 -4.99
N GLY A 15 -6.30 7.40 -5.89
CA GLY A 15 -5.18 8.29 -6.19
C GLY A 15 -4.24 8.51 -4.99
N LEU A 16 -4.05 7.48 -4.15
CA LEU A 16 -3.23 7.59 -2.95
C LEU A 16 -1.75 7.86 -3.28
N GLY A 17 -1.13 8.73 -2.49
CA GLY A 17 0.31 8.93 -2.49
C GLY A 17 1.07 7.67 -2.10
N GLY A 18 2.30 7.54 -2.58
CA GLY A 18 3.15 6.36 -2.35
C GLY A 18 3.22 5.89 -0.89
N PRO A 19 3.43 6.78 0.10
CA PRO A 19 3.43 6.39 1.51
C PRO A 19 2.09 5.83 1.99
N ALA A 20 0.97 6.47 1.63
CA ALA A 20 -0.37 6.00 2.02
C ALA A 20 -0.70 4.65 1.38
N ALA A 21 -0.41 4.49 0.09
CA ALA A 21 -0.59 3.21 -0.62
C ALA A 21 0.22 2.07 0.02
N ARG A 22 1.49 2.34 0.37
CA ARG A 22 2.37 1.35 1.02
C ARG A 22 1.88 0.98 2.41
N LEU A 23 1.42 1.96 3.19
CA LEU A 23 0.83 1.73 4.51
C LEU A 23 -0.47 0.91 4.42
N LEU A 24 -1.34 1.20 3.44
CA LEU A 24 -2.57 0.44 3.22
C LEU A 24 -2.29 -1.02 2.85
N LEU A 25 -1.31 -1.25 1.96
CA LEU A 25 -0.88 -2.60 1.59
C LEU A 25 -0.36 -3.36 2.82
N HIS A 26 0.48 -2.72 3.62
CA HIS A 26 1.00 -3.30 4.86
C HIS A 26 -0.12 -3.68 5.83
N MET A 27 -1.09 -2.79 6.06
CA MET A 27 -2.25 -3.08 6.91
C MET A 27 -3.07 -4.25 6.37
N ALA A 28 -3.29 -4.30 5.05
CA ALA A 28 -4.02 -5.39 4.41
C ALA A 28 -3.29 -6.73 4.53
N LEU A 29 -1.95 -6.73 4.56
CA LEU A 29 -1.17 -7.91 4.85
C LEU A 29 -1.35 -8.32 6.33
N GLU A 30 -1.12 -7.43 7.28
CA GLU A 30 -1.25 -7.78 8.70
C GLU A 30 -2.67 -8.25 9.10
N CYS A 31 -3.72 -7.63 8.56
CA CYS A 31 -5.10 -7.96 8.96
C CYS A 31 -5.64 -9.27 8.39
N PHE A 32 -5.09 -9.75 7.27
CA PHE A 32 -5.67 -10.86 6.52
C PHE A 32 -4.68 -12.02 6.27
N ASP A 33 -3.42 -11.92 6.71
CA ASP A 33 -2.40 -12.98 6.57
C ASP A 33 -2.38 -13.92 7.79
N GLU A 34 -2.76 -13.43 8.97
CA GLU A 34 -2.87 -14.27 10.16
C GLU A 34 -4.23 -14.99 10.19
N ASP A 35 -4.23 -16.33 10.28
CA ASP A 35 -5.39 -17.17 10.60
C ASP A 35 -5.82 -16.90 12.05
N ARG A 36 -6.31 -15.69 12.33
CA ARG A 36 -6.91 -15.36 13.62
C ARG A 36 -8.34 -15.83 13.62
N ASP A 37 -8.57 -16.96 14.28
CA ASP A 37 -9.91 -17.46 14.62
C ASP A 37 -10.81 -16.31 15.08
N ASN A 38 -11.91 -16.09 14.35
CA ASN A 38 -13.01 -15.17 14.70
C ASN A 38 -12.74 -13.66 14.79
N GLN A 39 -11.57 -13.12 14.43
CA GLN A 39 -11.46 -11.66 14.29
C GLN A 39 -12.11 -11.22 12.97
N LEU A 40 -12.99 -10.21 13.04
CA LEU A 40 -13.42 -9.45 11.86
C LEU A 40 -12.14 -8.98 11.16
N GLN A 41 -11.74 -9.66 10.08
CA GLN A 41 -10.44 -9.57 9.40
C GLN A 41 -10.11 -8.17 8.85
N ARG A 42 -10.90 -7.16 9.19
CA ARG A 42 -10.75 -5.76 8.76
C ARG A 42 -10.09 -4.88 9.81
N ARG A 43 -9.81 -5.38 11.02
CA ARG A 43 -9.30 -4.54 12.12
C ARG A 43 -7.78 -4.53 12.17
N TYR A 44 -7.20 -3.35 11.95
CA TYR A 44 -5.80 -3.05 12.15
C TYR A 44 -5.59 -2.40 13.52
N PHE A 45 -4.68 -2.96 14.31
CA PHE A 45 -4.25 -2.40 15.57
C PHE A 45 -2.95 -1.64 15.34
N ALA A 46 -2.99 -0.31 15.39
CA ALA A 46 -1.82 0.48 15.02
C ALA A 46 -0.74 0.46 16.10
N GLY A 47 0.26 -0.40 15.89
CA GLY A 47 1.58 -0.26 16.48
C GLY A 47 2.37 0.82 15.73
N ARG A 48 2.83 1.85 16.46
CA ARG A 48 3.58 2.99 15.87
C ARG A 48 4.82 2.52 15.09
N GLU A 49 5.51 1.52 15.62
CA GLU A 49 6.73 0.95 15.03
C GLU A 49 6.42 0.16 13.76
N SER A 50 5.41 -0.74 13.79
CA SER A 50 4.97 -1.49 12.60
C SER A 50 4.57 -0.54 11.45
N SER A 51 3.80 0.52 11.75
CA SER A 51 3.44 1.53 10.75
C SER A 51 4.66 2.29 10.20
N ALA A 52 5.70 2.52 11.01
CA ALA A 52 6.93 3.17 10.57
C ALA A 52 7.75 2.25 9.65
N ILE A 53 7.85 0.96 10.00
CA ILE A 53 8.50 -0.09 9.19
C ILE A 53 7.82 -0.20 7.82
N ALA A 54 6.49 -0.15 7.78
CA ALA A 54 5.74 -0.14 6.54
C ALA A 54 6.20 0.98 5.58
N LEU A 55 6.57 2.14 6.13
CA LEU A 55 7.06 3.29 5.37
C LEU A 55 8.58 3.28 5.12
N GLY A 56 9.29 2.25 5.56
CA GLY A 56 10.74 2.10 5.37
C GLY A 56 11.60 2.67 6.51
N TYR A 57 11.00 3.01 7.65
CA TYR A 57 11.71 3.45 8.84
C TYR A 57 11.92 2.29 9.83
N LEU A 58 13.15 2.12 10.29
CA LEU A 58 13.55 1.32 11.45
C LEU A 58 13.75 2.29 12.63
N ALA A 59 12.67 2.73 13.28
CA ALA A 59 12.79 3.55 14.49
C ALA A 59 13.14 2.66 15.70
N PRO A 60 14.02 3.11 16.63
CA PRO A 60 14.60 4.45 16.72
C PRO A 60 15.83 4.70 15.83
N ASP A 61 16.36 3.68 15.15
CA ASP A 61 17.64 3.73 14.43
C ASP A 61 17.70 4.76 13.28
N ASN A 62 16.57 5.06 12.61
CA ASN A 62 16.52 6.08 11.55
C ASN A 62 15.35 7.09 11.68
N GLY A 63 15.60 8.17 12.41
CA GLY A 63 14.77 9.37 12.34
C GLY A 63 13.35 9.20 12.89
N SER A 64 13.24 8.95 14.20
CA SER A 64 11.98 8.75 14.91
C SER A 64 10.91 9.79 14.59
N ASP A 65 11.29 11.07 14.56
CA ASP A 65 10.34 12.18 14.37
C ASP A 65 9.87 12.29 12.92
N ALA A 66 10.76 12.03 11.97
CA ALA A 66 10.44 11.98 10.55
C ALA A 66 9.54 10.79 10.23
N ALA A 67 9.84 9.62 10.81
CA ALA A 67 9.05 8.40 10.70
C ALA A 67 7.62 8.63 11.21
N MET A 68 7.48 9.16 12.43
CA MET A 68 6.18 9.44 13.04
C MET A 68 5.38 10.49 12.26
N SER A 69 6.07 11.51 11.72
CA SER A 69 5.45 12.52 10.87
C SER A 69 4.95 11.94 9.55
N ALA A 70 5.73 11.05 8.93
CA ALA A 70 5.35 10.36 7.70
C ALA A 70 4.14 9.44 7.91
N VAL A 71 4.15 8.63 8.98
CA VAL A 71 3.01 7.79 9.38
C VAL A 71 1.76 8.63 9.60
N LYS A 72 1.87 9.76 10.31
CA LYS A 72 0.74 10.65 10.57
C LYS A 72 0.15 11.22 9.27
N ARG A 73 1.00 11.61 8.32
CA ARG A 73 0.56 12.12 7.01
C ARG A 73 -0.14 11.04 6.20
N ALA A 74 0.46 9.86 6.07
CA ALA A 74 -0.12 8.72 5.37
C ALA A 74 -1.46 8.29 5.97
N MET A 75 -1.54 8.17 7.30
CA MET A 75 -2.78 7.81 7.99
C MET A 75 -3.87 8.86 7.79
N ARG A 76 -3.54 10.15 7.85
CA ARG A 76 -4.50 11.22 7.58
C ARG A 76 -5.07 11.11 6.18
N GLU A 77 -4.22 10.82 5.20
CA GLU A 77 -4.62 10.64 3.81
C GLU A 77 -5.60 9.47 3.68
N LEU A 78 -5.24 8.30 4.21
CA LEU A 78 -6.09 7.09 4.19
C LEU A 78 -7.47 7.31 4.81
N ILE A 79 -7.54 8.07 5.90
CA ILE A 79 -8.82 8.41 6.53
C ILE A 79 -9.60 9.40 5.65
N SER A 80 -8.93 10.42 5.10
CA SER A 80 -9.59 11.45 4.30
C SER A 80 -10.15 10.92 2.97
N THR A 81 -9.50 9.91 2.39
CA THR A 81 -9.96 9.25 1.15
C THR A 81 -10.93 8.11 1.40
N GLY A 82 -11.20 7.78 2.67
CA GLY A 82 -12.11 6.70 3.04
C GLY A 82 -11.54 5.29 2.84
N ALA A 83 -10.24 5.15 2.55
CA ALA A 83 -9.59 3.84 2.47
C ALA A 83 -9.57 3.12 3.84
N VAL A 84 -9.53 3.90 4.92
CA VAL A 84 -9.49 3.41 6.31
C VAL A 84 -10.44 4.23 7.19
N SER A 85 -11.17 3.55 8.07
CA SER A 85 -12.02 4.16 9.09
C SER A 85 -11.37 4.03 10.47
N ARG A 86 -11.33 5.10 11.27
CA ARG A 86 -10.84 5.01 12.65
C ARG A 86 -11.97 4.56 13.57
N ILE A 87 -11.85 3.38 14.16
CA ILE A 87 -12.86 2.82 15.08
C ILE A 87 -12.61 3.31 16.51
N ARG A 88 -11.35 3.28 16.96
CA ARG A 88 -10.97 3.73 18.30
C ARG A 88 -9.69 4.56 18.26
N SER A 89 -9.72 5.71 18.91
CA SER A 89 -8.50 6.44 19.24
C SER A 89 -7.79 5.78 20.42
N GLY A 90 -6.53 5.38 20.23
CA GLY A 90 -5.68 4.89 21.32
C GLY A 90 -5.37 6.00 22.33
N GLY A 91 -5.20 5.60 23.59
CA GLY A 91 -4.90 6.46 24.74
C GLY A 91 -4.75 5.63 26.02
N ARG A 92 -4.01 6.12 27.03
CA ARG A 92 -3.75 5.44 28.32
C ARG A 92 -3.34 3.96 28.21
N GLY A 93 -2.35 3.67 27.35
CA GLY A 93 -1.84 2.31 27.15
C GLY A 93 -2.65 1.44 26.18
N GLN A 94 -3.71 1.98 25.56
CA GLN A 94 -4.46 1.25 24.53
C GLN A 94 -4.01 1.62 23.11
N THR A 95 -3.96 0.60 22.24
CA THR A 95 -3.69 0.75 20.81
C THR A 95 -4.89 1.36 20.08
N SER A 96 -4.60 2.13 19.03
CA SER A 96 -5.64 2.64 18.13
C SER A 96 -6.15 1.51 17.25
N GLU A 97 -7.44 1.49 16.99
CA GLU A 97 -8.09 0.52 16.11
C GLU A 97 -8.60 1.20 14.85
N TYR A 98 -8.31 0.59 13.72
CA TYR A 98 -8.72 1.04 12.40
C TYR A 98 -9.41 -0.10 11.67
N GLU A 99 -10.42 0.23 10.88
CA GLU A 99 -11.10 -0.69 9.98
C GLU A 99 -10.68 -0.40 8.54
N LEU A 100 -10.27 -1.43 7.82
CA LEU A 100 -9.89 -1.34 6.42
C LEU A 100 -11.13 -1.47 5.55
N ASN A 101 -11.35 -0.49 4.67
CA ASN A 101 -12.41 -0.52 3.66
C ASN A 101 -11.90 -1.19 2.38
N VAL A 102 -11.28 -2.36 2.53
CA VAL A 102 -10.74 -3.16 1.43
C VAL A 102 -11.44 -4.51 1.43
N ASP A 103 -11.95 -4.91 0.27
CA ASP A 103 -12.57 -6.22 0.13
C ASP A 103 -11.50 -7.32 0.18
N SER A 104 -11.79 -8.43 0.86
CA SER A 104 -10.95 -9.64 0.87
C SER A 104 -11.39 -10.68 -0.14
N SER A 105 -12.50 -10.45 -0.84
CA SER A 105 -12.97 -11.29 -1.93
C SER A 105 -12.00 -11.25 -3.12
N ARG A 106 -12.07 -12.29 -3.97
CA ARG A 106 -11.28 -12.33 -5.21
C ARG A 106 -11.60 -11.07 -6.03
N PRO A 107 -10.62 -10.23 -6.39
CA PRO A 107 -10.88 -9.08 -7.24
C PRO A 107 -11.64 -9.53 -8.47
N PRO A 108 -12.62 -8.75 -8.96
CA PRO A 108 -13.21 -9.02 -10.26
C PRO A 108 -12.05 -9.17 -11.23
N VAL A 109 -12.04 -10.28 -11.99
CA VAL A 109 -10.99 -10.53 -12.98
C VAL A 109 -11.05 -9.33 -13.91
N MET A 110 -10.11 -8.41 -13.76
CA MET A 110 -10.00 -7.27 -14.64
C MET A 110 -9.74 -7.94 -15.98
N ARG A 111 -10.76 -7.97 -16.86
CA ARG A 111 -10.55 -8.41 -18.24
C ARG A 111 -9.29 -7.69 -18.68
N PRO A 112 -8.26 -8.40 -19.18
CA PRO A 112 -7.08 -7.73 -19.66
C PRO A 112 -7.61 -6.63 -20.56
N TYR A 113 -7.30 -5.38 -20.23
CA TYR A 113 -7.35 -4.32 -21.23
C TYR A 113 -6.74 -4.96 -22.46
N ALA A 114 -7.54 -5.05 -23.53
CA ALA A 114 -7.10 -5.65 -24.78
C ALA A 114 -5.69 -5.09 -25.02
N ARG A 115 -4.72 -6.01 -25.17
CA ARG A 115 -3.31 -5.69 -25.40
C ARG A 115 -3.21 -4.94 -26.74
N GLU A 116 -3.65 -3.70 -26.79
CA GLU A 116 -3.06 -2.75 -27.71
C GLU A 116 -1.70 -2.44 -27.11
N PRO A 117 -0.60 -2.86 -27.77
CA PRO A 117 0.72 -2.49 -27.32
C PRO A 117 0.77 -0.97 -27.25
N ILE A 118 1.17 -0.44 -26.10
CA ILE A 118 1.49 0.98 -25.97
C ILE A 118 2.54 1.26 -27.06
N PRO A 119 2.28 2.14 -28.04
CA PRO A 119 3.27 2.43 -29.07
C PRO A 119 4.47 3.07 -28.39
N PHE A 120 5.55 2.31 -28.23
CA PHE A 120 6.84 2.87 -27.92
C PHE A 120 7.25 3.73 -29.12
N PRO A 121 7.61 5.01 -28.93
CA PRO A 121 8.25 5.75 -30.00
C PRO A 121 9.56 5.03 -30.32
N VAL A 122 9.60 4.38 -31.48
CA VAL A 122 10.82 3.79 -32.03
C VAL A 122 11.72 4.97 -32.37
N GLY A 123 12.52 5.39 -31.39
CA GLY A 123 13.52 6.42 -31.57
C GLY A 123 14.50 5.95 -32.65
N GLY A 124 14.48 6.65 -33.79
CA GLY A 124 15.40 6.42 -34.89
C GLY A 124 16.84 6.66 -34.45
N GLY A 125 17.50 5.61 -34.00
CA GLY A 125 18.94 5.55 -33.76
C GLY A 125 19.55 4.55 -34.73
N ASN A 126 20.31 5.05 -35.70
CA ASN A 126 21.08 4.27 -36.65
C ASN A 126 22.09 3.39 -35.89
N TRP A 127 21.82 2.08 -35.80
CA TRP A 127 22.81 1.11 -35.34
C TRP A 127 23.70 0.72 -36.51
N VAL A 128 24.94 1.22 -36.52
CA VAL A 128 25.98 0.75 -37.44
C VAL A 128 26.52 -0.57 -36.89
N ASN A 129 26.35 -1.64 -37.66
CA ASN A 129 26.86 -2.99 -37.32
C ASN A 129 28.40 -3.02 -37.53
N PRO A 130 29.21 -3.36 -36.52
CA PRO A 130 30.67 -3.31 -36.64
C PRO A 130 31.31 -4.58 -37.24
N SER A 131 30.62 -5.28 -38.16
CA SER A 131 31.14 -6.55 -38.71
C SER A 131 31.40 -6.56 -40.23
N GLU A 132 31.50 -5.41 -40.89
CA GLU A 132 32.01 -5.34 -42.26
C GLU A 132 33.19 -4.37 -42.35
N GLY A 133 34.37 -4.93 -42.09
CA GLY A 133 35.67 -4.26 -42.26
C GLY A 133 36.71 -5.31 -42.67
N ARG A 134 36.77 -5.52 -43.99
CA ARG A 134 37.83 -6.10 -44.84
C ARG A 134 39.00 -6.84 -44.20
#